data_AF-A0A2V3HT49-F1
#
_entry.id   AF-A0A2V3HT49-F1
#
_cell.length_a   1.000
_cell.length_b   1.000
_cell.length_c   1.000
_cell.angle_alpha   90.00
_cell.angle_beta   90.00
_cell.angle_gamma   90.00
#
_symmetry.space_group_name_H-M   'P 1'
#
loop_
_entity.id
_entity.type
_entity.pdbx_description
1 polymer ?
#
loop_
_entity_poly.entity_id
_entity_poly.type
_entity_poly.pdbx_seq_one_letter_code
_entity_poly.pdbx_strand_id
1 'polypeptide(L)'
;MHALHGHDGSPHSGTLSPVAQAAALAAELAQDGRRVRMLRPWLLAGNWLSDALDTSYDPVYSRLRDHLRDEGTFRVVPIPSVSEPDATLLPTIDAERLSATKDSWSGLDEQQRAEALSEIAAPEVFSGTLGTARLEELVWHRLVVSNRPRDLHSQFAALQTRFSDDGLKAVSTSIDQLLSTGEVE
;
A
#
# COMPACT_ATOMS: atom_id res chain seq x y z
N MET A 1 -15.59 -7.41 13.35
CA MET A 1 -14.38 -8.10 13.86
C MET A 1 -14.57 -9.62 13.71
N HIS A 2 -14.18 -10.24 12.58
CA HIS A 2 -13.95 -11.70 12.40
C HIS A 2 -13.35 -11.96 11.00
N ALA A 3 -12.12 -11.52 10.76
CA ALA A 3 -11.34 -11.85 9.55
C ALA A 3 -10.15 -12.77 9.87
N LEU A 4 -10.29 -13.61 10.91
CA LEU A 4 -9.26 -14.56 11.34
C LEU A 4 -9.70 -16.01 11.20
N HIS A 5 -10.87 -16.33 10.64
CA HIS A 5 -11.29 -17.71 10.43
C HIS A 5 -11.84 -17.89 9.01
N GLY A 6 -11.40 -18.96 8.34
CA GLY A 6 -11.90 -19.39 7.05
C GLY A 6 -13.31 -19.96 7.14
N HIS A 7 -13.87 -20.30 5.98
CA HIS A 7 -15.21 -20.88 5.84
C HIS A 7 -15.44 -22.13 6.71
N ASP A 8 -14.39 -22.91 6.95
CA ASP A 8 -14.37 -24.12 7.77
C ASP A 8 -14.12 -23.86 9.27
N GLY A 9 -13.99 -22.60 9.68
CA GLY A 9 -13.65 -22.21 11.05
C GLY A 9 -12.16 -22.37 11.38
N SER A 10 -11.31 -22.71 10.41
CA SER A 10 -9.85 -22.75 10.61
C SER A 10 -9.30 -21.33 10.68
N PRO A 11 -8.38 -21.02 11.61
CA PRO A 11 -7.85 -19.67 11.70
C PRO A 11 -7.07 -19.32 10.42
N HIS A 12 -7.32 -18.16 9.81
CA HIS A 12 -6.49 -17.64 8.74
C HIS A 12 -5.10 -17.32 9.32
N SER A 13 -4.14 -18.22 9.13
CA SER A 13 -2.76 -18.02 9.57
C SER A 13 -2.00 -17.20 8.53
N GLY A 14 -1.96 -15.88 8.71
CA GLY A 14 -0.98 -15.03 8.03
C GLY A 14 0.32 -14.94 8.83
N THR A 15 1.40 -14.55 8.17
CA THR A 15 2.70 -14.35 8.83
C THR A 15 2.84 -12.90 9.28
N LEU A 16 3.12 -12.68 10.57
CA LEU A 16 3.49 -11.35 11.06
C LEU A 16 4.93 -11.06 10.67
N SER A 17 5.14 -10.10 9.76
CA SER A 17 6.48 -9.80 9.25
C SER A 17 7.42 -9.27 10.35
N PRO A 18 8.74 -9.50 10.24
CA PRO A 18 9.72 -8.93 11.15
C PRO A 18 9.66 -7.40 11.24
N VAL A 19 9.29 -6.74 10.14
CA VAL A 19 9.07 -5.28 10.09
C VAL A 19 7.91 -4.89 11.02
N ALA A 20 6.80 -5.63 10.96
CA ALA A 20 5.66 -5.37 11.82
C ALA A 20 5.98 -5.64 13.31
N GLN A 21 6.73 -6.70 13.60
CA GLN A 21 7.20 -7.01 14.96
C GLN A 21 8.12 -5.90 15.51
N ALA A 22 9.07 -5.43 14.70
CA ALA A 22 9.97 -4.34 15.09
C ALA A 22 9.23 -3.03 15.33
N ALA A 23 8.23 -2.71 14.49
CA ALA A 23 7.39 -1.53 14.66
C ALA A 23 6.55 -1.59 15.95
N ALA A 24 6.01 -2.77 16.28
CA ALA A 24 5.28 -2.99 17.53
C ALA A 24 6.20 -2.79 18.76
N LEU A 25 7.39 -3.39 18.76
CA LEU A 25 8.37 -3.19 19.84
C LEU A 25 8.79 -1.73 19.99
N ALA A 26 9.03 -1.03 18.87
CA ALA A 26 9.37 0.39 18.89
C ALA A 26 8.24 1.25 19.47
N ALA A 27 6.98 0.90 19.17
CA ALA A 27 5.82 1.55 19.75
C ALA A 27 5.72 1.35 21.26
N GLU A 28 6.01 0.14 21.78
CA GLU A 28 6.04 -0.11 23.23
C GLU A 28 7.18 0.65 23.93
N LEU A 29 8.36 0.70 23.32
CA LEU A 29 9.53 1.36 23.92
C LEU A 29 9.46 2.89 23.88
N ALA A 30 8.79 3.46 22.88
CA ALA A 30 8.75 4.90 22.65
C ALA A 30 7.42 5.33 22.01
N GLN A 31 6.32 5.16 22.75
CA GLN A 31 4.95 5.48 22.31
C GLN A 31 4.82 6.89 21.72
N ASP A 32 5.50 7.87 22.32
CA ASP A 32 5.50 9.27 21.86
C ASP A 32 6.75 9.68 21.07
N GLY A 33 7.58 8.73 20.67
CA GLY A 33 8.77 8.98 19.87
C GLY A 33 8.42 9.57 18.52
N ARG A 34 8.97 10.76 18.18
CA ARG A 34 8.78 11.40 16.86
C ARG A 34 9.07 10.42 15.72
N ARG A 35 10.18 9.67 15.81
CA ARG A 35 10.59 8.70 14.79
C ARG A 35 9.63 7.52 14.70
N VAL A 36 9.11 7.04 15.82
CA VAL A 36 8.14 5.92 15.85
C VAL A 36 6.85 6.32 15.16
N ARG A 37 6.28 7.50 15.48
CA ARG A 37 5.09 8.01 14.78
C ARG A 37 5.34 8.24 13.29
N MET A 38 6.48 8.80 12.94
CA MET A 38 6.85 9.07 11.55
C MET A 38 6.98 7.79 10.69
N LEU A 39 7.51 6.71 11.28
CA LEU A 39 7.69 5.42 10.62
C LEU A 39 6.48 4.49 10.78
N ARG A 40 5.44 4.89 11.51
CA ARG A 40 4.24 4.08 11.78
C ARG A 40 3.60 3.49 10.50
N PRO A 41 3.48 4.23 9.37
CA PRO A 41 2.93 3.66 8.13
C PRO A 41 3.74 2.47 7.60
N TRP A 42 5.06 2.47 7.80
CA TRP A 42 5.99 1.49 7.24
C TRP A 42 5.92 0.10 7.89
N LEU A 43 5.14 -0.03 8.96
CA LEU A 43 4.82 -1.31 9.59
C LEU A 43 4.35 -2.36 8.56
N LEU A 44 3.64 -1.93 7.51
CA LEU A 44 3.09 -2.79 6.47
C LEU A 44 4.11 -3.34 5.47
N ALA A 45 5.30 -2.76 5.38
CA ALA A 45 6.24 -3.01 4.28
C ALA A 45 6.64 -4.48 4.18
N GLY A 46 6.90 -5.15 5.30
CA GLY A 46 7.31 -6.55 5.31
C GLY A 46 6.22 -7.50 4.80
N ASN A 47 4.96 -7.23 5.13
CA ASN A 47 3.82 -8.00 4.62
C ASN A 47 3.53 -7.68 3.16
N TRP A 48 3.65 -6.41 2.76
CA TRP A 48 3.49 -5.97 1.37
C TRP A 48 4.48 -6.65 0.41
N LEU A 49 5.74 -6.78 0.82
CA LEU A 49 6.81 -7.37 0.02
C LEU A 49 6.78 -8.91 0.00
N SER A 50 5.87 -9.53 0.77
CA SER A 50 5.69 -10.99 0.74
C SER A 50 4.74 -11.41 -0.39
N ASP A 51 4.83 -12.67 -0.81
CA ASP A 51 4.03 -13.22 -1.92
C ASP A 51 2.56 -13.53 -1.53
N ALA A 52 2.15 -13.25 -0.29
CA ALA A 52 0.82 -13.60 0.21
C ALA A 52 -0.30 -12.86 -0.56
N LEU A 53 -0.07 -11.60 -0.92
CA LEU A 53 -1.01 -10.79 -1.72
C LEU A 53 -1.04 -11.19 -3.21
N ASP A 54 0.02 -11.84 -3.69
CA ASP A 54 0.13 -12.30 -5.10
C ASP A 54 -0.54 -13.65 -5.32
N THR A 55 -0.56 -14.49 -4.29
CA THR A 55 -1.09 -15.86 -4.37
C THR A 55 -2.55 -15.95 -3.93
N SER A 56 -2.93 -15.19 -2.90
CA SER A 56 -4.27 -15.26 -2.33
C SER A 56 -4.63 -13.96 -1.61
N TYR A 57 -4.76 -13.99 -0.29
CA TYR A 57 -5.11 -12.88 0.58
C TYR A 57 -4.19 -12.90 1.79
N ASP A 58 -3.64 -11.74 2.18
CA ASP A 58 -2.88 -11.61 3.42
C ASP A 58 -3.79 -11.06 4.55
N PRO A 59 -4.25 -11.93 5.48
CA PRO A 59 -5.09 -11.50 6.60
C PRO A 59 -4.33 -10.61 7.58
N VAL A 60 -3.01 -10.76 7.71
CA VAL A 60 -2.20 -9.95 8.62
C VAL A 60 -1.99 -8.57 8.03
N TYR A 61 -1.63 -8.46 6.74
CA TYR A 61 -1.55 -7.17 6.04
C TYR A 61 -2.86 -6.38 6.20
N SER A 62 -3.99 -7.00 5.87
CA SER A 62 -5.30 -6.34 5.87
C SER A 62 -5.70 -5.88 7.27
N ARG A 63 -5.43 -6.70 8.30
CA ARG A 63 -5.68 -6.33 9.70
C ARG A 63 -4.81 -5.17 10.17
N LEU A 64 -3.53 -5.19 9.83
CA LEU A 64 -2.60 -4.11 10.16
C LEU A 64 -3.00 -2.82 9.43
N ARG A 65 -3.37 -2.92 8.15
CA ARG A 65 -3.85 -1.78 7.36
C ARG A 65 -5.10 -1.16 7.97
N ASP A 66 -6.09 -1.98 8.28
CA ASP A 66 -7.34 -1.52 8.90
C ASP A 66 -7.08 -0.90 10.28
N HIS A 67 -6.20 -1.51 11.09
CA HIS A 67 -5.80 -0.94 12.38
C HIS A 67 -5.15 0.44 12.24
N LEU A 68 -4.18 0.58 11.32
CA LEU A 68 -3.49 1.84 11.05
C LEU A 68 -4.45 2.91 10.49
N ARG A 69 -5.42 2.52 9.66
CA ARG A 69 -6.49 3.40 9.20
C ARG A 69 -7.34 3.89 10.39
N ASP A 70 -7.79 2.97 11.23
CA ASP A 70 -8.71 3.25 12.33
C ASP A 70 -8.06 4.16 13.40
N GLU A 71 -6.75 4.07 13.61
CA GLU A 71 -6.01 5.00 14.49
C GLU A 71 -5.61 6.33 13.80
N GLY A 72 -5.91 6.50 12.50
CA GLY A 72 -5.67 7.73 11.75
C GLY A 72 -4.25 7.90 11.19
N THR A 73 -3.46 6.82 11.10
CA THR A 73 -2.11 6.85 10.52
C THR A 73 -2.13 7.21 9.03
N PHE A 74 -3.15 6.76 8.28
CA PHE A 74 -3.38 7.14 6.88
C PHE A 74 -4.85 7.02 6.50
N ARG A 75 -5.22 7.59 5.36
CA ARG A 75 -6.49 7.36 4.68
C ARG A 75 -6.32 6.26 3.63
N VAL A 76 -7.40 5.49 3.42
CA VAL A 76 -7.48 4.50 2.34
C VAL A 76 -8.35 5.10 1.23
N VAL A 77 -7.81 5.22 0.02
CA VAL A 77 -8.49 5.86 -1.11
C VAL A 77 -8.20 5.12 -2.42
N PRO A 78 -9.05 5.22 -3.45
CA PRO A 78 -8.74 4.64 -4.75
C PRO A 78 -7.64 5.41 -5.49
N ILE A 79 -6.98 4.78 -6.45
CA ILE A 79 -5.82 5.35 -7.17
C ILE A 79 -6.05 6.74 -7.79
N PRO A 80 -7.23 7.11 -8.35
CA PRO A 80 -7.44 8.45 -8.87
C PRO A 80 -7.52 9.53 -7.78
N SER A 81 -7.66 9.15 -6.50
CA SER A 81 -7.67 10.10 -5.37
C SER A 81 -6.26 10.42 -4.84
N VAL A 82 -5.23 9.78 -5.37
CA VAL A 82 -3.84 10.03 -4.98
C VAL A 82 -3.29 11.21 -5.79
N SER A 83 -2.56 12.12 -5.13
CA SER A 83 -1.97 13.29 -5.79
C SER A 83 -0.86 12.91 -6.77
N GLU A 84 0.01 11.97 -6.40
CA GLU A 84 1.09 11.44 -7.25
C GLU A 84 1.05 9.90 -7.24
N PRO A 85 0.09 9.26 -7.96
CA PRO A 85 0.03 7.82 -8.03
C PRO A 85 1.18 7.26 -8.88
N ASP A 86 1.81 6.21 -8.39
CA ASP A 86 2.72 5.37 -9.17
C ASP A 86 1.98 4.12 -9.64
N ALA A 87 1.94 3.94 -10.96
CA ALA A 87 1.33 2.81 -11.66
C ALA A 87 2.36 1.82 -12.22
N THR A 88 3.63 1.88 -11.80
CA THR A 88 4.69 0.96 -12.24
C THR A 88 4.33 -0.50 -11.96
N LEU A 89 3.62 -0.76 -10.86
CA LEU A 89 3.11 -2.09 -10.51
C LEU A 89 1.82 -2.48 -11.26
N LEU A 90 1.27 -1.60 -12.08
CA LEU A 90 0.03 -1.77 -12.86
C LEU A 90 0.34 -1.52 -14.36
N PRO A 91 1.20 -2.34 -14.99
CA PRO A 91 1.79 -2.04 -16.30
C PRO A 91 0.81 -2.01 -17.47
N THR A 92 -0.39 -2.57 -17.31
CA THR A 92 -1.45 -2.58 -18.33
C THR A 92 -2.46 -1.45 -18.17
N ILE A 93 -2.39 -0.68 -17.08
CA ILE A 93 -3.20 0.53 -16.92
C ILE A 93 -2.65 1.62 -17.84
N ASP A 94 -3.55 2.17 -18.65
CA ASP A 94 -3.28 3.34 -19.48
C ASP A 94 -3.06 4.59 -18.61
N ALA A 95 -1.84 5.14 -18.65
CA ALA A 95 -1.46 6.31 -17.90
C ALA A 95 -2.25 7.58 -18.29
N GLU A 96 -2.59 7.75 -19.58
CA GLU A 96 -3.40 8.88 -20.04
C GLU A 96 -4.82 8.77 -19.49
N ARG A 97 -5.41 7.56 -19.52
CA ARG A 97 -6.74 7.31 -18.97
C ARG A 97 -6.79 7.51 -17.46
N LEU A 98 -5.78 7.05 -16.74
CA LEU A 98 -5.66 7.27 -15.30
C LEU A 98 -5.57 8.77 -14.99
N SER A 99 -4.77 9.52 -15.74
CA SER A 99 -4.66 10.98 -15.60
C SER A 99 -6.00 11.68 -15.85
N ALA A 100 -6.69 11.37 -16.96
CA ALA A 100 -7.98 11.98 -17.28
C ALA A 100 -9.06 11.68 -16.23
N THR A 101 -9.05 10.45 -15.67
CA THR A 101 -9.97 10.06 -14.61
C THR A 101 -9.69 10.81 -13.32
N LYS A 102 -8.40 10.97 -12.96
CA LYS A 102 -8.00 11.78 -11.80
C LYS A 102 -8.47 13.23 -11.92
N ASP A 103 -8.30 13.84 -13.10
CA ASP A 103 -8.68 15.24 -13.33
C ASP A 103 -10.20 15.48 -13.16
N SER A 104 -11.02 14.50 -13.52
CA SER A 104 -12.49 14.56 -13.37
C SER A 104 -13.02 14.01 -12.05
N TRP A 105 -12.19 13.31 -11.26
CA TRP A 105 -12.59 12.48 -10.11
C TRP A 105 -13.45 13.19 -9.07
N SER A 106 -13.12 14.45 -8.78
CA SER A 106 -13.82 15.26 -7.77
C SER A 106 -15.27 15.59 -8.15
N GLY A 107 -15.60 15.58 -9.46
CA GLY A 107 -16.93 15.86 -9.98
C GLY A 107 -17.81 14.62 -10.20
N LEU A 108 -17.24 13.42 -10.07
CA LEU A 108 -17.97 12.16 -10.27
C LEU A 108 -18.79 11.77 -9.02
N ASP A 109 -19.99 11.24 -9.25
CA ASP A 109 -20.77 10.57 -8.21
C ASP A 109 -20.25 9.15 -7.91
N GLU A 110 -20.87 8.46 -6.96
CA GLU A 110 -20.45 7.11 -6.54
C GLU A 110 -20.51 6.07 -7.66
N GLN A 111 -21.58 6.11 -8.48
CA GLN A 111 -21.77 5.18 -9.57
C GLN A 111 -20.74 5.42 -10.67
N GLN A 112 -20.55 6.68 -11.06
CA GLN A 112 -19.56 7.08 -12.04
C GLN A 112 -18.13 6.73 -11.59
N ARG A 113 -17.83 6.86 -10.28
CA ARG A 113 -16.54 6.43 -9.72
C ARG A 113 -16.33 4.93 -9.81
N ALA A 114 -17.37 4.14 -9.54
CA ALA A 114 -17.31 2.69 -9.66
C ALA A 114 -17.08 2.26 -11.12
N GLU A 115 -17.79 2.89 -12.06
CA GLU A 115 -17.62 2.66 -13.51
C GLU A 115 -16.20 3.03 -13.97
N ALA A 116 -15.73 4.23 -13.63
CA ALA A 116 -14.39 4.68 -13.99
C ALA A 116 -13.29 3.79 -13.42
N LEU A 117 -13.42 3.30 -12.17
CA LEU A 117 -12.47 2.35 -11.59
C LEU A 117 -12.50 1.00 -12.29
N SER A 118 -13.69 0.48 -12.62
CA SER A 118 -13.83 -0.79 -13.35
C SER A 118 -13.16 -0.70 -14.72
N GLU A 119 -13.35 0.42 -15.41
CA GLU A 119 -12.74 0.71 -16.69
C GLU A 119 -11.20 0.80 -16.63
N ILE A 120 -10.67 1.45 -15.59
CA ILE A 120 -9.22 1.55 -15.36
C ILE A 120 -8.62 0.18 -15.02
N ALA A 121 -9.29 -0.60 -14.17
CA ALA A 121 -8.77 -1.86 -13.65
C ALA A 121 -8.92 -3.03 -14.63
N ALA A 122 -9.89 -2.98 -15.55
CA ALA A 122 -10.21 -4.07 -16.45
C ALA A 122 -8.99 -4.66 -17.18
N PRO A 123 -8.05 -3.87 -17.75
CA PRO A 123 -6.85 -4.42 -18.38
C PRO A 123 -6.02 -5.33 -17.46
N GLU A 124 -5.82 -4.92 -16.20
CA GLU A 124 -5.07 -5.70 -15.20
C GLU A 124 -5.82 -6.96 -14.76
N VAL A 125 -7.14 -6.86 -14.62
CA VAL A 125 -7.98 -8.01 -14.28
C VAL A 125 -7.89 -9.06 -15.38
N PHE A 126 -7.90 -8.65 -16.65
CA PHE A 126 -7.84 -9.58 -17.79
C PHE A 126 -6.44 -10.08 -18.12
N SER A 127 -5.37 -9.35 -17.76
CA SER A 127 -3.99 -9.80 -17.95
C SER A 127 -3.63 -10.96 -17.02
N GLY A 128 -4.22 -10.99 -15.82
CA GLY A 128 -3.93 -12.00 -14.79
C GLY A 128 -2.51 -11.94 -14.25
N THR A 129 -1.80 -10.81 -14.43
CA THR A 129 -0.39 -10.65 -14.03
C THR A 129 -0.21 -10.44 -12.53
N LEU A 130 -1.24 -9.96 -11.84
CA LEU A 130 -1.23 -9.71 -10.39
C LEU A 130 -2.24 -10.61 -9.68
N GLY A 131 -1.93 -10.98 -8.43
CA GLY A 131 -2.92 -11.56 -7.53
C GLY A 131 -4.07 -10.59 -7.27
N THR A 132 -5.29 -11.12 -7.19
CA THR A 132 -6.50 -10.29 -7.00
C THR A 132 -6.39 -9.39 -5.76
N ALA A 133 -5.86 -9.89 -4.64
CA ALA A 133 -5.70 -9.07 -3.44
C ALA A 133 -4.67 -7.94 -3.65
N ARG A 134 -3.55 -8.20 -4.32
CA ARG A 134 -2.59 -7.13 -4.64
C ARG A 134 -3.21 -6.06 -5.55
N LEU A 135 -4.00 -6.48 -6.55
CA LEU A 135 -4.70 -5.56 -7.44
C LEU A 135 -5.73 -4.71 -6.68
N GLU A 136 -6.48 -5.31 -5.75
CA GLU A 136 -7.41 -4.60 -4.87
C GLU A 136 -6.70 -3.48 -4.09
N GLU A 137 -5.53 -3.79 -3.50
CA GLU A 137 -4.76 -2.79 -2.77
C GLU A 137 -4.23 -1.66 -3.68
N LEU A 138 -3.77 -2.02 -4.87
CA LEU A 138 -3.17 -1.07 -5.81
C LEU A 138 -4.18 -0.18 -6.53
N VAL A 139 -5.45 -0.57 -6.63
CA VAL A 139 -6.47 0.21 -7.35
C VAL A 139 -7.48 0.86 -6.39
N TRP A 140 -7.97 0.13 -5.38
CA TRP A 140 -9.03 0.60 -4.48
C TRP A 140 -8.53 1.07 -3.12
N HIS A 141 -7.43 0.52 -2.60
CA HIS A 141 -6.99 0.75 -1.22
C HIS A 141 -5.64 1.47 -1.07
N ARG A 142 -5.35 2.51 -1.86
CA ARG A 142 -4.12 3.31 -1.72
C ARG A 142 -4.02 3.99 -0.36
N LEU A 143 -2.84 3.91 0.24
CA LEU A 143 -2.60 4.36 1.60
C LEU A 143 -1.97 5.77 1.62
N VAL A 144 -2.80 6.80 1.83
CA VAL A 144 -2.36 8.20 1.82
C VAL A 144 -2.15 8.71 3.23
N VAL A 145 -0.90 8.95 3.59
CA VAL A 145 -0.51 9.62 4.84
C VAL A 145 -0.73 11.13 4.70
N SER A 146 -1.26 11.78 5.74
CA SER A 146 -1.52 13.21 5.75
C SER A 146 -0.28 14.03 5.42
N ASN A 147 -0.44 15.09 4.61
CA ASN A 147 0.62 15.99 4.15
C ASN A 147 1.71 15.34 3.29
N ARG A 148 1.48 14.14 2.75
CA ARG A 148 2.38 13.48 1.79
C ARG A 148 1.73 13.42 0.41
N PRO A 149 2.43 13.78 -0.68
CA PRO A 149 1.85 13.74 -2.02
C PRO A 149 1.75 12.32 -2.58
N ARG A 150 2.68 11.43 -2.18
CA ARG A 150 2.73 10.02 -2.61
C ARG A 150 2.14 9.11 -1.56
N ASP A 151 1.32 8.17 -2.03
CA ASP A 151 0.82 7.09 -1.18
C ASP A 151 1.93 6.07 -0.86
N LEU A 152 1.68 5.21 0.12
CA LEU A 152 2.67 4.24 0.61
C LEU A 152 2.98 3.14 -0.42
N HIS A 153 2.02 2.72 -1.25
CA HIS A 153 2.25 1.71 -2.27
C HIS A 153 3.17 2.23 -3.38
N SER A 154 3.04 3.51 -3.77
CA SER A 154 4.01 4.16 -4.66
C SER A 154 5.42 4.15 -4.08
N GLN A 155 5.55 4.42 -2.77
CA GLN A 155 6.85 4.39 -2.10
C GLN A 155 7.43 2.97 -2.03
N PHE A 156 6.58 1.95 -1.87
CA PHE A 156 7.01 0.56 -1.95
C PHE A 156 7.52 0.18 -3.34
N ALA A 157 6.83 0.60 -4.41
CA ALA A 157 7.25 0.37 -5.78
C ALA A 157 8.63 1.00 -6.06
N ALA A 158 8.80 2.28 -5.69
CA ALA A 158 10.08 2.99 -5.85
C ALA A 158 11.24 2.29 -5.11
N LEU A 159 10.99 1.81 -3.89
CA LEU A 159 11.97 1.04 -3.13
C LEU A 159 12.34 -0.28 -3.80
N GLN A 160 11.35 -1.02 -4.30
CA GLN A 160 11.58 -2.30 -4.98
C GLN A 160 12.47 -2.09 -6.22
N THR A 161 12.14 -1.12 -7.07
CA THR A 161 12.95 -0.77 -8.25
C THR A 161 14.38 -0.39 -7.87
N ARG A 162 14.54 0.50 -6.88
CA ARG A 162 15.86 0.98 -6.45
C ARG A 162 16.76 -0.11 -5.88
N PHE A 163 16.18 -1.09 -5.18
CA PHE A 163 16.94 -2.23 -4.67
C PHE A 163 17.37 -3.20 -5.78
N SER A 164 16.59 -3.30 -6.86
CA SER A 164 16.96 -4.10 -8.04
C SER A 164 18.09 -3.48 -8.85
N ASP A 165 18.14 -2.14 -8.95
CA ASP A 165 19.02 -1.45 -9.92
C ASP A 165 20.37 -0.99 -9.35
N ASP A 166 20.42 -0.49 -8.11
CA ASP A 166 21.53 0.38 -7.66
C ASP A 166 22.46 -0.20 -6.56
N GLY A 167 22.26 -1.46 -6.15
CA GLY A 167 23.11 -2.14 -5.17
C GLY A 167 23.14 -1.52 -3.76
N LEU A 168 24.11 -1.95 -2.92
CA LEU A 168 24.16 -1.62 -1.47
C LEU A 168 24.15 -0.11 -1.15
N LYS A 169 24.72 0.73 -2.01
CA LYS A 169 24.81 2.18 -1.78
C LYS A 169 23.42 2.82 -1.80
N ALA A 170 22.60 2.46 -2.78
CA ALA A 170 21.23 2.98 -2.85
C ALA A 170 20.37 2.48 -1.71
N VAL A 171 20.57 1.23 -1.27
CA VAL A 171 19.91 0.70 -0.05
C VAL A 171 20.23 1.58 1.16
N SER A 172 21.51 1.91 1.37
CA SER A 172 21.92 2.79 2.46
C SER A 172 21.27 4.17 2.36
N THR A 173 21.28 4.79 1.18
CA THR A 173 20.63 6.09 0.96
C THR A 173 19.14 6.05 1.27
N SER A 174 18.43 5.03 0.81
CA SER A 174 16.99 4.89 1.07
C SER A 174 16.68 4.71 2.55
N ILE A 175 17.52 3.96 3.28
CA ILE A 175 17.39 3.81 4.74
C ILE A 175 17.60 5.17 5.43
N ASP A 176 18.63 5.93 5.05
CA ASP A 176 18.90 7.24 5.63
C ASP A 176 17.76 8.25 5.35
N GLN A 177 17.22 8.25 4.13
CA GLN A 177 16.04 9.04 3.76
C GLN A 177 14.84 8.64 4.61
N LEU A 178 14.50 7.35 4.64
CA LEU A 178 13.39 6.84 5.42
C LEU A 178 13.51 7.21 6.92
N LEU A 179 14.69 7.07 7.52
CA LEU A 179 14.92 7.39 8.93
C LEU A 179 14.90 8.89 9.25
N SER A 180 15.08 9.75 8.25
CA SER A 180 15.12 11.21 8.40
C SER A 180 13.77 11.88 8.07
N THR A 181 13.11 11.46 7.00
CA THR A 181 11.87 12.05 6.48
C THR A 181 10.63 11.18 6.71
N GLY A 182 10.83 9.86 6.85
CA GLY A 182 9.74 8.88 6.87
C GLY A 182 9.20 8.54 5.49
N GLU A 183 9.92 8.90 4.42
CA GLU A 183 9.53 8.76 3.02
C GLU A 183 10.71 8.27 2.18
N VAL A 184 10.40 7.67 1.03
CA VAL A 184 11.39 7.33 0.00
C VAL A 184 10.92 7.95 -1.32
N GLU A 185 11.85 8.64 -1.99
CA GLU A 185 11.64 9.30 -3.30
C GLU A 185 11.98 8.39 -4.47
#